data_AF-X1NUQ6-F1
#
_entry.id   AF-X1NUQ6-F1
#
_cell.length_a   1.000
_cell.length_b   1.000
_cell.length_c   1.000
_cell.angle_alpha   90.00
_cell.angle_beta   90.00
_cell.angle_gamma   90.00
#
_symmetry.space_group_name_H-M   'P 1'
#
loop_
_entity.id
_entity.type
_entity.pdbx_description
1 polymer ?
#
loop_
_entity_poly.entity_id
_entity_poly.type
_entity_poly.pdbx_seq_one_letter_code
_entity_poly.pdbx_strand_id
1 'polypeptide(L)'
;MANKKINKKDIGKLLGQWSQEFAVFVPSIENGVATMAEWDGKDTSFLDWYRNTVIPPKASFLPPMEEMFSFRKDREGYHIELPPLNEHKQ
;
A
#
# COMPACT_ATOMS: atom_id res chain seq x y z
N MET A 1 3.33 14.87 -20.71
CA MET A 1 2.04 14.54 -20.07
C MET A 1 1.88 15.43 -18.85
N ALA A 2 0.79 16.17 -18.73
CA ALA A 2 0.60 17.11 -17.63
C ALA A 2 0.53 16.34 -16.31
N ASN A 3 1.39 16.71 -15.36
CA ASN A 3 1.44 16.12 -14.04
C ASN A 3 0.18 16.59 -13.29
N LYS A 4 -0.90 15.79 -13.33
CA LYS A 4 -2.17 16.10 -12.66
C LYS A 4 -1.97 15.99 -11.15
N LYS A 5 -1.62 17.11 -10.53
CA LYS A 5 -1.50 17.25 -9.08
C LYS A 5 -2.83 17.72 -8.51
N ILE A 6 -3.20 17.20 -7.34
CA ILE A 6 -4.37 17.65 -6.58
C ILE A 6 -3.85 18.39 -5.35
N ASN A 7 -4.47 19.52 -5.02
CA ASN A 7 -4.15 20.23 -3.78
C ASN A 7 -4.69 19.42 -2.59
N LYS A 8 -3.94 19.31 -1.49
CA LYS A 8 -4.39 18.60 -0.27
C LYS A 8 -5.75 19.09 0.21
N LYS A 9 -6.03 20.40 0.09
CA LYS A 9 -7.30 21.02 0.48
C LYS A 9 -8.51 20.50 -0.31
N ASP A 10 -8.27 19.97 -1.52
CA ASP A 10 -9.32 19.50 -2.42
C ASP A 10 -9.58 17.99 -2.30
N ILE A 11 -8.80 17.25 -1.49
CA ILE A 11 -8.95 15.80 -1.33
C ILE A 11 -10.36 15.45 -0.83
N GLY A 12 -10.86 16.15 0.19
CA GLY A 12 -12.20 15.84 0.74
C GLY A 12 -13.30 15.97 -0.31
N LYS A 13 -13.19 16.96 -1.21
CA LYS A 13 -14.13 17.12 -2.34
C LYS A 13 -14.03 15.94 -3.30
N LEU A 14 -12.82 15.50 -3.64
CA LEU A 14 -12.61 14.38 -4.55
C LEU A 14 -13.16 13.07 -3.99
N LEU A 15 -12.88 12.78 -2.71
CA LEU A 15 -13.42 11.59 -2.04
C LEU A 15 -14.94 11.63 -2.00
N GLY A 16 -15.53 12.81 -1.78
CA GLY A 16 -16.99 13.02 -1.83
C GLY A 16 -17.61 12.78 -3.20
N GLN A 17 -16.86 13.01 -4.29
CA GLN A 17 -17.32 12.66 -5.63
C GLN A 17 -17.25 11.15 -5.87
N TRP A 18 -16.17 10.50 -5.43
CA TRP A 18 -16.02 9.05 -5.58
C TRP A 18 -17.00 8.26 -4.73
N SER A 19 -17.34 8.75 -3.53
CA SER A 19 -18.30 8.10 -2.64
C SER A 19 -19.73 8.05 -3.21
N GLN A 20 -20.02 8.76 -4.31
CA GLN A 20 -21.31 8.68 -4.99
C GLN A 20 -21.48 7.37 -5.77
N GLU A 21 -20.39 6.81 -6.27
CA GLU A 21 -20.40 5.63 -7.15
C GLU A 21 -19.65 4.43 -6.55
N PHE A 22 -18.75 4.67 -5.60
CA PHE A 22 -17.85 3.66 -5.04
C PHE A 22 -17.76 3.73 -3.52
N ALA A 23 -17.50 2.60 -2.89
CA ALA A 23 -17.04 2.58 -1.50
C ALA A 23 -15.60 3.10 -1.44
N VAL A 24 -15.40 4.18 -0.69
CA VAL A 24 -14.09 4.82 -0.53
C VAL A 24 -13.49 4.38 0.79
N PHE A 25 -12.33 3.72 0.75
CA PHE A 25 -11.61 3.31 1.96
C PHE A 25 -10.43 4.26 2.19
N VAL A 26 -10.31 4.75 3.43
CA VAL A 26 -9.25 5.66 3.85
C VAL A 26 -8.51 5.09 5.07
N PRO A 27 -7.27 5.55 5.32
CA PRO A 27 -6.57 5.20 6.54
C PRO A 27 -7.33 5.70 7.78
N SER A 28 -7.52 4.80 8.74
CA SER A 28 -8.10 5.05 10.05
C SER A 28 -7.20 4.46 11.14
N ILE A 29 -7.48 4.79 12.40
CA ILE A 29 -6.79 4.21 13.56
C ILE A 29 -7.81 3.43 14.37
N GLU A 30 -7.59 2.14 14.48
CA GLU A 30 -8.35 1.27 15.36
C GLU A 30 -7.39 0.61 16.35
N ASN A 31 -7.65 0.75 17.65
CA ASN A 31 -6.79 0.24 18.72
C ASN A 31 -5.31 0.66 18.60
N GLY A 32 -5.05 1.88 18.10
CA GLY A 32 -3.70 2.42 17.91
C GLY A 32 -2.94 1.87 16.70
N VAL A 33 -3.57 1.02 15.89
CA VAL A 33 -3.01 0.46 14.65
C VAL A 33 -3.67 1.13 13.45
N ALA A 34 -2.88 1.47 12.44
CA ALA A 34 -3.41 2.01 11.20
C ALA A 34 -4.11 0.91 10.39
N THR A 35 -5.38 1.12 10.09
CA THR A 35 -6.22 0.21 9.31
C THR A 35 -6.85 0.96 8.12
N MET A 36 -7.46 0.24 7.19
CA MET A 36 -8.31 0.85 6.16
C MET A 36 -9.76 0.69 6.57
N ALA A 37 -10.51 1.79 6.62
CA ALA A 37 -11.93 1.79 6.93
C ALA A 37 -12.70 2.59 5.88
N GLU A 38 -13.99 2.30 5.75
CA GLU A 38 -14.87 3.09 4.88
C GLU A 38 -14.90 4.55 5.35
N TRP A 39 -14.84 5.47 4.40
CA TRP A 39 -14.78 6.89 4.68
C TRP A 39 -16.12 7.41 5.16
N ASP A 40 -16.11 8.12 6.30
CA ASP A 40 -17.30 8.68 6.95
C ASP A 40 -17.94 9.87 6.19
N GLY A 41 -17.35 10.27 5.05
CA GLY A 41 -17.78 11.39 4.24
C GLY A 41 -17.30 12.76 4.71
N LYS A 42 -16.45 12.83 5.75
CA LYS A 42 -16.05 14.10 6.37
C LYS A 42 -14.60 14.13 6.84
N ASP A 43 -14.15 13.14 7.59
CA ASP A 43 -12.84 13.17 8.23
C ASP A 43 -11.72 12.99 7.20
N THR A 44 -10.81 13.95 7.15
CA THR A 44 -9.60 13.90 6.30
C THR A 44 -8.33 14.07 7.12
N SER A 45 -8.42 13.93 8.46
CA SER A 45 -7.29 14.04 9.39
C SER A 45 -6.15 13.08 9.06
N PHE A 46 -6.45 11.96 8.41
CA PHE A 46 -5.45 11.00 7.92
C PHE A 46 -4.42 11.62 6.97
N LEU A 47 -4.73 12.75 6.31
CA LEU A 47 -3.74 13.45 5.47
C LEU A 47 -2.58 14.07 6.28
N ASP A 48 -2.77 14.25 7.59
CA ASP A 48 -1.80 14.87 8.49
C ASP A 48 -0.98 13.82 9.25
N TRP A 49 -1.63 12.75 9.75
CA TRP A 49 -0.98 11.70 10.54
C TRP A 49 -0.55 10.48 9.72
N TYR A 50 -1.30 10.10 8.67
CA TYR A 50 -0.97 8.98 7.81
C TYR A 50 0.00 9.40 6.70
N ARG A 51 1.28 9.46 7.05
CA ARG A 51 2.36 9.64 6.08
C ARG A 51 2.63 8.32 5.38
N ASN A 52 3.01 8.37 4.10
CA ASN A 52 3.45 7.21 3.32
C ASN A 52 4.31 6.29 4.19
N THR A 53 3.83 5.06 4.40
CA THR A 53 4.56 4.06 5.16
C THR A 53 5.82 3.71 4.38
N VAL A 54 6.95 3.60 5.08
CA VAL A 54 8.21 3.06 4.53
C VAL A 54 7.98 1.66 3.93
N ILE A 55 6.95 0.97 4.41
CA ILE A 55 6.51 -0.34 3.97
C ILE A 55 5.48 -0.17 2.84
N PRO A 56 5.74 -0.68 1.62
CA PRO A 56 4.82 -0.54 0.51
C PRO A 56 3.51 -1.31 0.75
N PRO A 57 2.36 -0.83 0.27
CA PRO A 57 1.07 -1.50 0.39
C PRO A 57 1.07 -2.96 -0.07
N LYS A 58 1.91 -3.32 -1.05
CA LYS A 58 2.13 -4.71 -1.49
C LYS A 58 2.51 -5.66 -0.36
N ALA A 59 3.19 -5.18 0.69
CA ALA A 59 3.55 -5.99 1.84
C ALA A 59 2.36 -6.27 2.78
N SER A 60 1.26 -5.54 2.66
CA SER A 60 0.05 -5.71 3.48
C SER A 60 -1.10 -6.36 2.71
N PHE A 61 -1.14 -6.22 1.37
CA PHE A 61 -2.24 -6.71 0.53
C PHE A 61 -1.93 -8.03 -0.19
N LEU A 62 -0.67 -8.45 -0.27
CA LEU A 62 -0.34 -9.77 -0.78
C LEU A 62 -0.31 -10.76 0.39
N PRO A 63 -0.88 -11.98 0.26
CA PRO A 63 -0.62 -13.03 1.22
C PRO A 63 0.89 -13.23 1.37
N PRO A 64 1.40 -13.80 2.48
CA PRO A 64 2.82 -14.10 2.64
C PRO A 64 3.31 -14.87 1.41
N MET A 65 4.06 -14.19 0.54
CA MET A 65 4.60 -14.81 -0.66
C MET A 65 5.93 -15.44 -0.27
N GLU A 66 6.01 -16.76 -0.43
CA GLU A 66 7.27 -17.47 -0.26
C GLU A 66 8.21 -17.10 -1.42
N GLU A 67 9.42 -16.65 -1.08
CA GLU A 67 10.46 -16.40 -2.08
C GLU A 67 10.91 -17.74 -2.67
N MET A 68 10.58 -18.01 -3.93
CA MET A 68 10.91 -19.28 -4.59
C MET A 68 12.33 -19.33 -5.16
N PHE A 69 12.82 -18.19 -5.65
CA PHE A 69 14.16 -17.99 -6.19
C PHE A 69 14.42 -16.50 -6.34
N SER A 70 15.69 -16.10 -6.24
CA SER A 70 16.15 -14.80 -6.68
C SER A 70 16.94 -14.95 -7.98
N PHE A 71 17.04 -13.89 -8.77
CA PHE A 71 17.89 -13.91 -9.95
C PHE A 71 18.63 -12.58 -10.10
N ARG A 72 19.88 -12.68 -10.55
CA ARG A 72 20.69 -11.54 -10.95
C ARG A 72 21.05 -11.66 -12.42
N LYS A 73 21.06 -10.54 -13.12
CA LYS A 73 21.47 -10.46 -14.53
C LYS A 73 22.83 -9.81 -14.60
N ASP A 74 23.76 -10.45 -15.31
CA ASP A 74 25.04 -9.87 -15.66
C ASP A 74 25.32 -10.00 -17.17
N ARG A 75 26.58 -9.82 -17.57
CA ARG A 75 26.99 -9.87 -18.98
C ARG A 75 26.97 -11.29 -19.55
N GLU A 76 27.01 -12.32 -18.70
CA GLU A 76 27.06 -13.73 -19.10
C GLU A 76 25.67 -14.38 -19.12
N GLY A 77 24.69 -13.79 -18.42
CA GLY A 77 23.30 -14.17 -18.53
C GLY A 77 22.50 -13.93 -17.25
N TYR A 78 21.60 -14.84 -16.95
CA TYR A 78 20.83 -14.86 -15.71
C TYR A 78 21.41 -15.90 -14.76
N HIS A 79 21.76 -15.47 -13.55
CA HIS A 79 22.10 -16.37 -12.45
C HIS A 79 20.90 -16.46 -11.52
N ILE A 80 20.47 -17.67 -11.25
CA ILE A 80 19.36 -17.96 -10.34
C ILE A 80 19.96 -18.46 -9.03
N GLU A 81 19.55 -17.87 -7.92
CA GLU A 81 19.92 -18.28 -6.57
C GLU A 81 18.66 -18.80 -5.88
N LEU A 82 18.73 -20.02 -5.33
CA LEU A 82 17.63 -20.57 -4.55
C LEU A 82 17.60 -19.91 -3.16
N PRO A 83 16.42 -19.70 -2.56
CA PRO A 83 16.33 -19.23 -1.20
C PRO A 83 17.08 -20.21 -0.27
N PRO A 84 17.68 -19.73 0.83
CA PRO A 84 18.19 -20.62 1.85
C PRO A 84 17.06 -21.54 2.34
N LEU A 85 17.36 -22.83 2.52
CA LEU A 85 16.40 -23.80 3.05
C LEU A 85 15.96 -23.33 4.44
N ASN A 86 14.75 -22.77 4.54
CA ASN A 86 14.19 -22.39 5.83
C ASN A 86 13.90 -23.68 6.61
N GLU A 87 14.64 -23.96 7.67
CA GLU A 87 14.32 -25.01 8.66
C GLU A 87 13.10 -24.65 9.55
N HIS A 88 12.15 -23.87 9.02
CA HIS A 88 11.03 -23.34 9.79
C HIS A 88 9.67 -23.72 9.19
N LYS A 89 9.25 -24.94 9.58
CA LYS A 89 7.92 -25.38 10.09
C LYS A 89 7.64 -26.79 9.58
N GLN A 90 7.75 -27.80 10.47
CA GLN A 90 6.67 -28.40 11.28
C GLN A 90 5.69 -29.20 10.45
#